data_AF-A0A2E3QKI7-F1
#
_entry.id   AF-A0A2E3QKI7-F1
#
_cell.length_a   1.000
_cell.length_b   1.000
_cell.length_c   1.000
_cell.angle_alpha   90.00
_cell.angle_beta   90.00
_cell.angle_gamma   90.00
#
_symmetry.space_group_name_H-M   'P 1'
#
loop_
_entity.id
_entity.type
_entity.pdbx_description
1 polymer ?
#
loop_
_entity_poly.entity_id
_entity_poly.type
_entity_poly.pdbx_seq_one_letter_code
_entity_poly.pdbx_strand_id
1 'polypeptide(L)'
;MIMFVLTIGFALESRSEKQCNYFQEKSKAIQEIDLFRRWCAKATDGIGTGVDQLVKEGRQTYKRIFSKDLVNSAGRAIPPQIGPKALVQVVAGAIFDATGKRTRKMPLSDLGYAI
;
A
#
# COMPACT_ATOMS: atom_id res chain seq x y z
N MET A 1 -44.22 33.54 -17.04
CA MET A 1 -42.76 33.52 -16.81
C MET A 1 -42.46 32.81 -15.49
N ILE A 2 -42.82 31.52 -15.37
CA ILE A 2 -42.71 30.71 -14.13
C ILE A 2 -42.00 29.35 -14.40
N MET A 3 -41.90 28.92 -15.67
CA MET A 3 -41.24 27.65 -16.04
C MET A 3 -39.70 27.66 -16.03
N PHE A 4 -39.06 28.82 -15.87
CA PHE A 4 -37.58 28.92 -15.93
C PHE A 4 -36.90 28.80 -14.56
N VAL A 5 -37.65 28.94 -13.46
CA VAL A 5 -37.08 28.94 -12.09
C VAL A 5 -36.95 27.51 -11.54
N LEU A 6 -37.85 26.61 -11.93
CA LEU A 6 -37.84 25.22 -11.45
C LEU A 6 -36.72 24.38 -12.07
N THR A 7 -36.33 24.62 -13.33
CA THR A 7 -35.30 23.83 -14.01
C THR A 7 -33.87 24.11 -13.52
N ILE A 8 -33.60 25.31 -13.00
CA ILE A 8 -32.28 25.70 -12.46
C ILE A 8 -32.03 25.04 -11.09
N GLY A 9 -33.08 24.84 -10.28
CA GLY A 9 -32.98 24.20 -8.95
C GLY A 9 -32.55 22.73 -9.00
N PHE A 10 -33.19 21.91 -9.84
CA PHE A 10 -32.89 20.47 -9.94
C PHE A 10 -31.47 20.15 -10.48
N ALA A 11 -30.91 21.03 -11.32
CA ALA A 11 -29.56 20.84 -11.87
C ALA A 11 -28.45 21.18 -10.86
N LEU A 12 -28.70 22.11 -9.93
CA LEU A 12 -27.76 22.44 -8.85
C LEU A 12 -27.71 21.34 -7.79
N GLU A 13 -28.86 20.83 -7.35
CA GLU A 13 -28.97 19.77 -6.34
C GLU A 13 -28.24 18.49 -6.80
N SER A 14 -28.52 18.05 -8.03
CA SER A 14 -27.92 16.83 -8.59
C SER A 14 -26.41 16.92 -8.85
N ARG A 15 -25.88 18.13 -9.13
CA ARG A 15 -24.43 18.36 -9.18
C ARG A 15 -23.81 18.39 -7.78
N SER A 16 -24.47 19.02 -6.82
CA SER A 16 -24.01 19.11 -5.42
C SER A 16 -23.91 17.74 -4.77
N GLU A 17 -24.91 16.87 -4.94
CA GLU A 17 -24.91 15.51 -4.39
C GLU A 17 -23.81 14.63 -4.99
N LYS A 18 -23.65 14.64 -6.32
CA LYS A 18 -22.57 13.89 -7.00
C LYS A 18 -21.19 14.35 -6.53
N GLN A 19 -21.03 15.66 -6.30
CA GLN A 19 -19.77 16.24 -5.85
C GLN A 19 -19.49 15.91 -4.37
N CYS A 20 -20.51 15.93 -3.51
CA CYS A 20 -20.43 15.48 -2.12
C CYS A 20 -20.03 13.99 -2.04
N ASN A 21 -20.70 13.13 -2.81
CA ASN A 21 -20.38 11.70 -2.88
C ASN A 21 -18.94 11.47 -3.36
N TYR A 22 -18.51 12.19 -4.39
CA TYR A 22 -17.13 12.11 -4.87
C TYR A 22 -16.10 12.48 -3.79
N PHE A 23 -16.32 13.57 -3.04
CA PHE A 23 -15.41 13.95 -1.96
C PHE A 23 -15.40 12.95 -0.80
N GLN A 24 -16.56 12.39 -0.45
CA GLN A 24 -16.65 11.34 0.56
C GLN A 24 -15.90 10.07 0.15
N GLU A 25 -16.15 9.57 -1.06
CA GLU A 25 -15.45 8.38 -1.59
C GLU A 25 -13.95 8.60 -1.72
N LYS A 26 -13.53 9.80 -2.17
CA LYS A 26 -12.11 10.17 -2.22
C LYS A 26 -11.49 10.19 -0.83
N SER A 27 -12.17 10.74 0.17
CA SER A 27 -11.65 10.79 1.55
C SER A 27 -11.50 9.38 2.14
N LYS A 28 -12.47 8.49 1.92
CA LYS A 28 -12.38 7.08 2.32
C LYS A 28 -11.19 6.38 1.67
N ALA A 29 -11.02 6.53 0.35
CA ALA A 29 -9.90 5.94 -0.37
C ALA A 29 -8.53 6.42 0.15
N ILE A 30 -8.40 7.71 0.51
CA ILE A 30 -7.17 8.23 1.11
C ILE A 30 -6.89 7.56 2.46
N GLN A 31 -7.90 7.42 3.32
CA GLN A 31 -7.75 6.77 4.62
C GLN A 31 -7.36 5.30 4.48
N GLU A 32 -7.95 4.59 3.50
CA GLU A 32 -7.63 3.20 3.21
C GLU A 32 -6.19 3.03 2.70
N ILE A 33 -5.72 3.93 1.84
CA ILE A 33 -4.31 3.94 1.37
C ILE A 33 -3.35 4.19 2.54
N ASP A 34 -3.67 5.13 3.43
CA ASP A 34 -2.83 5.40 4.60
C ASP A 34 -2.80 4.23 5.58
N LEU A 35 -3.94 3.57 5.81
CA LEU A 35 -4.02 2.36 6.63
C LEU A 35 -3.20 1.23 6.00
N PHE A 36 -3.33 1.03 4.68
CA PHE A 36 -2.55 0.06 3.92
C PHE A 36 -1.05 0.31 4.06
N ARG A 37 -0.59 1.55 3.93
CA ARG A 37 0.83 1.93 4.11
C ARG A 37 1.34 1.60 5.50
N ARG A 38 0.54 1.86 6.55
CA ARG A 38 0.90 1.53 7.94
C ARG A 38 1.02 0.02 8.16
N TRP A 39 0.11 -0.78 7.60
CA TRP A 39 0.19 -2.23 7.66
C TRP A 39 1.41 -2.77 6.92
N CYS A 40 1.70 -2.23 5.73
CA CYS A 40 2.91 -2.55 4.99
C CYS A 40 4.16 -2.27 5.82
N ALA A 41 4.32 -1.05 6.35
CA ALA A 41 5.46 -0.67 7.17
C ALA A 41 5.65 -1.61 8.38
N LYS A 42 4.60 -1.83 9.17
CA LYS A 42 4.65 -2.72 10.34
C LYS A 42 5.06 -4.14 9.98
N ALA A 43 4.53 -4.69 8.89
CA ALA A 43 4.87 -6.04 8.44
C ALA A 43 6.30 -6.12 7.92
N THR A 44 6.76 -5.12 7.16
CA THR A 44 8.15 -5.00 6.68
C THR A 44 9.12 -4.98 7.87
N ASP A 45 8.85 -4.13 8.86
CA ASP A 45 9.68 -4.00 10.06
C ASP A 45 9.73 -5.33 10.82
N GLY A 46 8.58 -5.96 11.03
CA GLY A 46 8.47 -7.27 11.68
C GLY A 46 9.28 -8.36 10.96
N ILE A 47 9.20 -8.43 9.63
CA ILE A 47 10.02 -9.33 8.81
C ILE A 47 11.51 -9.01 8.98
N GLY A 48 11.86 -7.73 9.00
CA GLY A 48 13.22 -7.23 9.14
C GLY A 48 13.89 -7.49 10.49
N THR A 49 13.12 -7.76 11.54
CA THR A 49 13.70 -8.12 12.84
C THR A 49 14.40 -9.47 12.84
N GLY A 50 14.00 -10.39 11.94
CA GLY A 50 14.46 -11.78 11.93
C GLY A 50 13.92 -12.64 13.08
N VAL A 51 13.11 -12.08 13.98
CA VAL A 51 12.47 -12.83 15.08
C VAL A 51 11.34 -13.67 14.52
N ASP A 52 11.41 -15.00 14.69
CA ASP A 52 10.50 -15.96 14.05
C ASP A 52 9.01 -15.60 14.18
N GLN A 53 8.59 -15.18 15.37
CA GLN A 53 7.20 -14.79 15.62
C GLN A 53 6.80 -13.55 14.82
N LEU A 54 7.63 -12.51 14.81
CA LEU A 54 7.37 -11.26 14.08
C LEU A 54 7.44 -11.47 12.56
N VAL A 55 8.35 -12.32 12.10
CA VAL A 55 8.44 -12.72 10.68
C VAL A 55 7.18 -13.49 10.26
N LYS A 56 6.66 -14.38 11.11
CA LYS A 56 5.41 -15.12 10.86
C LYS A 56 4.22 -14.17 10.79
N GLU A 57 4.13 -13.20 11.69
CA GLU A 57 3.07 -12.18 11.69
C GLU A 57 3.12 -11.28 10.45
N GLY A 58 4.32 -10.80 10.08
CA GLY A 58 4.52 -10.03 8.86
C GLY A 58 4.15 -10.81 7.61
N ARG A 59 4.51 -12.10 7.54
CA ARG A 59 4.08 -13.01 6.45
C ARG A 59 2.57 -13.11 6.31
N GLN A 60 1.85 -13.26 7.43
CA GLN A 60 0.39 -13.36 7.39
C GLN A 60 -0.26 -12.04 6.97
N THR A 61 0.33 -10.92 7.39
CA THR A 61 -0.12 -9.59 6.99
C THR A 61 0.03 -9.39 5.48
N TYR A 62 1.19 -9.69 4.90
CA TYR A 62 1.41 -9.60 3.45
C TYR A 62 0.47 -10.51 2.66
N LYS A 63 0.22 -11.74 3.13
CA LYS A 63 -0.75 -12.65 2.49
C LYS A 63 -2.19 -12.12 2.49
N ARG A 64 -2.54 -11.29 3.47
CA ARG A 64 -3.87 -10.70 3.60
C ARG A 64 -4.03 -9.47 2.69
N ILE A 65 -3.01 -8.62 2.63
CA ILE A 65 -3.13 -7.31 1.97
C ILE A 65 -2.74 -7.33 0.49
N PHE A 66 -1.91 -8.28 0.06
CA PHE A 66 -1.47 -8.37 -1.33
C PHE A 66 -2.18 -9.50 -2.08
N SER A 67 -2.55 -9.22 -3.33
CA SER A 67 -3.02 -10.25 -4.26
C SER A 67 -1.91 -11.29 -4.52
N LYS A 68 -2.31 -12.51 -4.82
CA LYS A 68 -1.40 -13.60 -5.22
C LYS A 68 -0.62 -13.25 -6.49
N ASP A 69 -1.20 -12.41 -7.33
CA ASP A 69 -0.66 -12.02 -8.64
C ASP A 69 0.08 -10.68 -8.58
N LEU A 70 0.34 -10.14 -7.38
CA LEU A 70 1.14 -8.94 -7.21
C LEU A 70 2.49 -9.11 -7.90
N VAL A 71 2.81 -8.25 -8.86
CA VAL A 71 4.15 -8.17 -9.43
C VAL A 71 4.89 -7.03 -8.75
N ASN A 72 5.99 -7.34 -8.06
CA ASN A 72 6.84 -6.35 -7.39
C ASN A 72 8.23 -6.32 -8.04
N SER A 73 8.67 -5.13 -8.46
CA SER A 73 10.04 -4.88 -8.90
C SER A 73 10.82 -4.11 -7.82
N ALA A 74 11.62 -4.84 -7.04
CA ALA A 74 12.39 -4.29 -5.92
C ALA A 74 13.76 -3.67 -6.33
N GLY A 75 13.94 -3.36 -7.61
CA GLY A 75 15.15 -2.73 -8.16
C GLY A 75 15.61 -3.37 -9.47
N ARG A 76 16.46 -2.67 -10.22
CA ARG A 76 16.94 -3.12 -11.55
C ARG A 76 17.71 -4.45 -11.53
N ALA A 77 18.34 -4.78 -10.41
CA ALA A 77 19.14 -6.00 -10.26
C ALA A 77 18.34 -7.19 -9.68
N ILE A 78 17.09 -6.97 -9.26
CA ILE A 78 16.25 -8.01 -8.66
C ILE A 78 15.15 -8.38 -9.68
N PRO A 79 15.05 -9.65 -10.11
CA PRO A 79 13.96 -10.08 -10.97
C PRO A 79 12.59 -9.77 -10.34
N PRO A 80 11.57 -9.46 -11.15
CA PRO A 80 10.22 -9.24 -10.64
C PRO A 80 9.75 -10.42 -9.77
N GLN A 81 9.25 -10.10 -8.59
CA GLN A 81 8.73 -11.07 -7.63
C GLN A 81 7.22 -11.18 -7.80
N ILE A 82 6.70 -12.40 -7.82
CA ILE A 82 5.27 -12.66 -7.96
C ILE A 82 4.70 -13.12 -6.61
N GLY A 83 3.76 -12.33 -6.11
CA GLY A 83 2.96 -12.61 -4.94
C GLY A 83 3.64 -12.34 -3.59
N PRO A 84 2.85 -12.44 -2.50
CA PRO A 84 3.29 -12.03 -1.16
C PRO A 84 4.44 -12.89 -0.61
N LYS A 85 4.54 -14.16 -1.02
CA LYS A 85 5.61 -15.06 -0.55
C LYS A 85 6.98 -14.62 -1.07
N ALA A 86 7.05 -14.27 -2.35
CA ALA A 86 8.27 -13.82 -3.01
C ALA A 86 8.73 -12.47 -2.45
N LEU A 87 7.79 -11.56 -2.18
CA LEU A 87 8.07 -10.27 -1.55
C LEU A 87 8.69 -10.41 -0.14
N VAL A 88 8.23 -11.37 0.67
CA VAL A 88 8.83 -11.63 2.00
C VAL A 88 10.32 -11.98 1.88
N GLN A 89 10.71 -12.75 0.86
CA GLN A 89 12.10 -13.15 0.66
C GLN A 89 12.98 -11.96 0.30
N VAL A 90 12.47 -11.05 -0.54
CA VAL A 90 13.17 -9.80 -0.86
C VAL A 90 13.31 -8.92 0.38
N VAL A 91 12.25 -8.72 1.16
CA VAL A 91 12.31 -7.89 2.37
C VAL A 91 13.29 -8.46 3.40
N ALA A 92 13.25 -9.79 3.61
CA ALA A 92 14.21 -10.45 4.48
C ALA A 92 15.65 -10.30 3.92
N GLY A 93 15.85 -10.49 2.62
CA GLY A 93 17.15 -10.40 1.96
C GLY A 93 17.71 -8.99 1.80
N ALA A 94 16.87 -7.94 1.83
CA ALA A 94 17.32 -6.55 1.78
C ALA A 94 17.91 -6.08 3.12
N ILE A 95 17.55 -6.75 4.21
CA ILE A 95 17.89 -6.33 5.59
C ILE A 95 19.13 -7.08 6.10
N PHE A 96 19.52 -8.18 5.45
CA PHE A 96 20.74 -8.92 5.74
C PHE A 96 21.62 -8.96 4.49
N ASP A 97 22.91 -8.64 4.63
CA ASP A 97 23.87 -8.76 3.52
C ASP A 97 24.12 -10.24 3.17
N ALA A 98 24.85 -10.48 2.08
CA ALA A 98 25.23 -11.83 1.64
C ALA A 98 26.05 -12.63 2.67
N THR A 99 26.51 -11.99 3.76
CA THR A 99 27.24 -12.62 4.87
C THR A 99 26.37 -12.87 6.10
N GLY A 100 25.06 -12.59 6.03
CA GLY A 100 24.11 -12.75 7.13
C GLY A 100 24.20 -11.65 8.18
N LYS A 101 24.95 -10.56 7.95
CA LYS A 101 24.98 -9.41 8.84
C LYS A 101 23.88 -8.43 8.48
N ARG A 102 23.23 -7.86 9.50
CA ARG A 102 22.24 -6.81 9.32
C ARG A 102 22.85 -5.65 8.54
N THR A 103 22.25 -5.26 7.42
CA THR A 103 22.66 -4.08 6.66
C THR A 103 22.44 -2.86 7.54
N ARG A 104 23.51 -2.40 8.21
CA ARG A 104 23.49 -1.08 8.86
C ARG A 104 23.41 -0.07 7.73
N LYS A 105 22.22 0.50 7.52
CA LYS A 105 21.85 1.50 6.51
C LYS A 105 21.42 0.91 5.17
N MET A 106 20.14 0.58 5.06
CA MET A 106 19.40 1.07 3.90
C MET A 106 18.26 1.92 4.47
N PRO A 107 18.34 3.27 4.42
CA PRO A 107 17.24 4.10 4.86
C PRO A 107 16.01 3.74 4.01
N LEU A 108 14.84 3.69 4.64
CA LEU A 108 13.55 3.38 3.98
C LEU A 108 13.28 4.26 2.74
N SER A 109 14.00 5.39 2.59
CA SER A 109 14.00 6.28 1.43
C SER A 109 14.60 5.67 0.15
N ASP A 110 15.50 4.68 0.27
CA ASP A 110 16.21 4.09 -0.87
C ASP A 110 15.48 2.86 -1.43
N LEU A 111 14.51 2.33 -0.66
CA LEU A 111 13.49 1.43 -1.17
C LEU A 111 12.48 2.31 -1.91
N GLY A 112 12.87 2.82 -3.09
CA GLY A 112 12.05 3.68 -3.92
C GLY A 112 10.62 3.16 -3.94
N TYR A 113 9.70 3.99 -3.41
CA TYR A 113 8.28 3.69 -3.26
C TYR A 113 7.71 3.21 -4.60
N ALA A 114 7.72 1.89 -4.80
CA ALA A 114 6.94 1.20 -5.80
C ALA A 114 5.73 0.61 -5.06
N ILE A 115 4.81 1.51 -4.69
CA ILE A 115 3.39 1.19 -4.52
C ILE A 115 2.68 1.94 -5.62
#